data_AF-A0AAN0IRC9-F1
#
_entry.id   AF-A0AAN0IRC9-F1
#
_cell.length_a   1.000
_cell.length_b   1.000
_cell.length_c   1.000
_cell.angle_alpha   90.00
_cell.angle_beta   90.00
_cell.angle_gamma   90.00
#
_symmetry.space_group_name_H-M   'P 1'
#
loop_
_entity.id
_entity.type
_entity.pdbx_description
1 polymer ?
#
loop_
_entity_poly.entity_id
_entity_poly.type
_entity_poly.pdbx_seq_one_letter_code
_entity_poly.pdbx_strand_id
1 'polypeptide(L)'
;MATEVGAQGGYRYTFTDGETSQEYQCHICTLVARDPQQVTCCGKIYCKSCLESSKKKRQKLTCPDCNKQLTGKYFEDMRAEQGIKSLEIYCTNTDSGCQWMGAIKDIDTHLSISCPYQQVPCTNGCGAMVQRIEMEAHVTDDCQRSLVKCQHCQREGSRQLMTSNNHLNKCPNYPVRCNNDECEEVIPRRLQAAHHMTCPKAIVACEYSNIGCNRKMKREEKEEHSRESVEEHLQLAVRKIEKLELKTINSKVFRLTEFLQKKTQNKFWNSSDFYTSPRGYRMRLRNHLSKS
;
A
#
# COMPACT_ATOMS: atom_id res chain seq x y z
N MET A 1 5.54 27.87 -2.79
CA MET A 1 5.47 29.17 -3.48
C MET A 1 5.40 30.24 -2.41
N ALA A 2 6.53 30.93 -2.15
CA ALA A 2 6.61 32.05 -1.22
C ALA A 2 6.83 33.37 -1.99
N THR A 3 6.32 33.45 -3.23
CA THR A 3 6.07 34.74 -3.85
C THR A 3 4.86 35.32 -3.13
N GLU A 4 5.05 36.47 -2.50
CA GLU A 4 4.00 37.28 -1.87
C GLU A 4 3.00 37.82 -2.93
N VAL A 5 2.34 36.92 -3.66
CA VAL A 5 1.27 37.24 -4.61
C VAL A 5 0.07 37.68 -3.79
N GLY A 6 -0.04 38.99 -3.58
CA GLY A 6 -1.11 39.61 -2.79
C GLY A 6 -0.68 40.30 -1.50
N ALA A 7 0.62 40.49 -1.24
CA ALA A 7 1.04 41.30 -0.10
C ALA A 7 0.58 42.76 -0.24
N GLN A 8 -0.24 43.21 0.70
CA GLN A 8 -0.60 44.62 0.87
C GLN A 8 0.54 45.34 1.59
N GLY A 9 0.92 46.52 1.11
CA GLY A 9 1.99 47.33 1.70
C GLY A 9 3.33 47.20 0.98
N GLY A 10 4.41 47.48 1.71
CA GLY A 10 5.79 47.42 1.21
C GLY A 10 6.46 46.08 1.52
N TYR A 11 7.73 45.96 1.17
CA TYR A 11 8.54 44.76 1.45
C TYR A 11 8.80 44.59 2.95
N ARG A 12 8.66 43.36 3.44
CA ARG A 12 8.93 42.97 4.84
C ARG A 12 10.27 42.24 5.01
N TYR A 13 11.24 42.54 4.15
CA TYR A 13 12.56 41.94 4.24
C TYR A 13 13.40 42.59 5.34
N THR A 14 14.38 41.83 5.82
CA THR A 14 15.47 42.36 6.63
C THR A 14 16.54 42.87 5.67
N PHE A 15 16.68 44.20 5.60
CA PHE A 15 17.67 44.87 4.76
C PHE A 15 19.05 44.85 5.41
N THR A 16 20.09 44.74 4.59
CA THR A 16 21.48 44.73 5.07
C THR A 16 21.98 46.14 5.37
N ASP A 17 21.49 47.11 4.59
CA ASP A 17 21.76 48.54 4.74
C ASP A 17 20.47 49.31 5.06
N GLY A 18 20.39 49.76 6.31
CA GLY A 18 19.25 50.48 6.85
C GLY A 18 19.15 51.93 6.38
N GLU A 19 20.21 52.54 5.83
CA GLU A 19 20.21 53.94 5.40
C GLU A 19 19.67 54.07 3.97
N THR A 20 20.19 53.27 3.03
CA THR A 20 19.75 53.28 1.63
C THR A 20 18.30 52.84 1.45
N SER A 21 17.79 51.99 2.35
CA SER A 21 16.38 51.56 2.34
C SER A 21 15.40 52.66 2.80
N GLN A 22 15.84 53.67 3.57
CA GLN A 22 14.96 54.74 4.07
C GLN A 22 14.46 55.68 2.96
N GLU A 23 15.27 55.91 1.92
CA GLU A 23 14.91 56.77 0.78
C GLU A 23 13.69 56.25 0.02
N TYR A 24 13.46 54.94 0.06
CA TYR A 24 12.41 54.25 -0.69
C TYR A 24 11.20 53.87 0.16
N GLN A 25 11.10 54.37 1.39
CA GLN A 25 9.98 54.05 2.27
C GLN A 25 8.67 54.66 1.78
N CYS A 26 7.61 53.87 1.86
CA CYS A 26 6.26 54.32 1.63
C CYS A 26 5.76 55.18 2.80
N HIS A 27 5.29 56.39 2.52
CA HIS A 27 4.75 57.30 3.55
C HIS A 27 3.40 56.87 4.17
N ILE A 28 2.83 55.72 3.77
CA ILE A 28 1.64 55.13 4.41
C ILE A 28 2.01 53.95 5.31
N CYS A 29 2.73 52.94 4.79
CA CYS A 29 3.02 51.72 5.53
C CYS A 29 4.41 51.69 6.16
N THR A 30 5.23 52.74 5.93
CA THR A 30 6.59 52.93 6.45
C THR A 30 7.60 51.84 6.11
N LEU A 31 7.23 50.90 5.23
CA LEU A 31 8.10 49.87 4.67
C LEU A 31 8.66 50.33 3.32
N VAL A 32 9.75 49.72 2.85
CA VAL A 32 10.26 49.93 1.49
C VAL A 32 9.17 49.66 0.47
N ALA A 33 8.91 50.63 -0.40
CA ALA A 33 7.73 50.62 -1.25
C ALA A 33 7.74 49.45 -2.24
N ARG A 34 6.59 48.80 -2.40
CA ARG A 34 6.33 47.78 -3.43
C ARG A 34 5.46 48.41 -4.52
N ASP A 35 5.86 48.25 -5.78
CA ASP A 35 5.24 48.94 -6.92
C ASP A 35 5.13 50.45 -6.67
N PRO A 36 6.26 51.16 -6.47
CA PRO A 36 6.30 52.53 -5.97
C PRO A 36 5.56 53.50 -6.90
N GLN A 37 4.72 54.32 -6.28
CA GLN A 37 3.94 55.38 -6.91
C GLN A 37 4.40 56.72 -6.35
N GLN A 38 4.93 57.58 -7.21
CA GLN A 38 5.34 58.92 -6.82
C GLN A 38 4.23 59.92 -7.10
N VAL A 39 3.92 60.77 -6.11
CA VAL A 39 2.95 61.86 -6.27
C VAL A 39 3.65 63.14 -6.73
N THR A 40 3.08 63.84 -7.71
CA THR A 40 3.69 65.07 -8.25
C THR A 40 3.58 66.26 -7.30
N CYS A 41 2.69 66.20 -6.32
CA CYS A 41 2.36 67.33 -5.46
C CYS A 41 3.38 67.62 -4.35
N CYS A 42 4.13 66.60 -3.92
CA CYS A 42 5.16 66.68 -2.88
C CYS A 42 6.32 65.69 -3.09
N GLY A 43 6.34 64.94 -4.20
CA GLY A 43 7.43 64.03 -4.55
C GLY A 43 7.53 62.75 -3.70
N LYS A 44 6.60 62.52 -2.76
CA LYS A 44 6.61 61.35 -1.88
C LYS A 44 6.23 60.07 -2.61
N ILE A 45 6.76 58.95 -2.13
CA ILE A 45 6.59 57.62 -2.71
C ILE A 45 5.65 56.80 -1.83
N TYR A 46 4.80 56.00 -2.47
CA TYR A 46 3.88 55.09 -1.78
C TYR A 46 3.79 53.75 -2.51
N CYS A 47 3.43 52.68 -1.81
CA CYS A 47 3.07 51.45 -2.52
C CYS A 47 1.77 51.65 -3.33
N LYS A 48 1.67 51.02 -4.49
CA LYS A 48 0.43 50.99 -5.29
C LYS A 48 -0.77 50.54 -4.47
N SER A 49 -0.63 49.42 -3.75
CA SER A 49 -1.68 48.87 -2.88
C SER A 49 -2.09 49.82 -1.74
N CYS A 50 -1.14 50.59 -1.20
CA CYS A 50 -1.41 51.59 -0.14
C CYS A 50 -2.24 52.76 -0.67
N LEU A 51 -1.87 53.34 -1.83
CA LEU A 51 -2.64 54.44 -2.43
C LEU A 51 -4.03 54.00 -2.87
N GLU A 52 -4.15 52.81 -3.46
CA GLU A 52 -5.44 52.23 -3.85
C GLU A 52 -6.35 52.01 -2.64
N SER A 53 -5.80 51.53 -1.53
CA SER A 53 -6.52 51.36 -0.28
C SER A 53 -6.97 52.70 0.30
N SER A 54 -6.12 53.74 0.24
CA SER A 54 -6.48 55.10 0.65
C SER A 54 -7.63 55.68 -0.19
N LYS A 55 -7.60 55.48 -1.52
CA LYS A 55 -8.67 55.87 -2.44
C LYS A 55 -9.99 55.21 -2.08
N LYS A 56 -9.98 53.89 -1.84
CA LYS A 56 -11.18 53.12 -1.48
C LYS A 56 -11.80 53.63 -0.18
N LYS A 57 -10.99 53.92 0.84
CA LYS A 57 -11.46 54.41 2.15
C LYS A 57 -12.05 55.83 2.07
N ARG A 58 -11.39 56.75 1.36
CA ARG A 58 -11.78 58.17 1.31
C ARG A 58 -12.76 58.51 0.19
N GLN A 59 -13.09 57.56 -0.70
CA GLN A 59 -13.84 57.74 -1.96
C GLN A 59 -13.19 58.70 -2.99
N LYS A 60 -12.40 59.68 -2.53
CA LYS A 60 -11.61 60.61 -3.34
C LYS A 60 -10.12 60.42 -3.05
N LEU A 61 -9.30 60.29 -4.11
CA LEU A 61 -7.85 60.16 -3.98
C LEU A 61 -7.22 61.51 -3.65
N THR A 62 -6.72 61.63 -2.42
CA THR A 62 -5.97 62.78 -1.89
C THR A 62 -4.62 62.31 -1.39
N CYS A 63 -3.61 63.17 -1.49
CA CYS A 63 -2.27 62.89 -0.97
C CYS A 63 -2.34 62.74 0.55
N PRO A 64 -1.89 61.60 1.13
CA PRO A 64 -1.84 61.42 2.58
C PRO A 64 -1.05 62.50 3.32
N ASP A 65 0.06 62.96 2.74
CA ASP A 65 0.98 63.89 3.40
C ASP A 65 0.57 65.37 3.27
N CYS A 66 0.00 65.79 2.13
CA CYS A 66 -0.27 67.21 1.87
C CYS A 66 -1.73 67.53 1.52
N ASN A 67 -2.62 66.54 1.57
CA ASN A 67 -4.06 66.64 1.31
C ASN A 67 -4.45 67.21 -0.09
N LYS A 68 -3.50 67.41 -1.00
CA LYS A 68 -3.77 67.83 -2.39
C LYS A 68 -4.48 66.71 -3.17
N GLN A 69 -5.37 67.08 -4.08
CA GLN A 69 -6.08 66.13 -4.94
C GLN A 69 -5.12 65.48 -5.95
N LEU A 70 -5.16 64.15 -6.06
CA LEU A 70 -4.22 63.35 -6.85
C LEU A 70 -4.77 62.82 -8.19
N THR A 71 -5.97 63.22 -8.62
CA THR A 71 -6.55 62.80 -9.90
C THR A 71 -5.58 63.09 -11.07
N GLY A 72 -4.97 62.05 -11.65
CA GLY A 72 -3.96 62.18 -12.72
C GLY A 72 -2.61 62.78 -12.29
N LYS A 73 -2.32 62.88 -10.99
CA LYS A 73 -1.14 63.55 -10.43
C LYS A 73 -0.20 62.60 -9.67
N TYR A 74 -0.13 61.35 -10.08
CA TYR A 74 0.82 60.35 -9.60
C TYR A 74 1.17 59.38 -10.73
N PHE A 75 2.33 58.75 -10.64
CA PHE A 75 2.84 57.85 -11.67
C PHE A 75 3.70 56.74 -11.05
N GLU A 76 3.91 55.67 -11.80
CA GLU A 76 4.80 54.58 -11.41
C GLU A 76 6.26 55.05 -11.46
N ASP A 77 6.95 55.02 -10.33
CA ASP A 77 8.33 55.52 -10.22
C ASP A 77 9.32 54.43 -10.60
N MET A 78 9.64 54.37 -11.90
CA MET A 78 10.56 53.36 -12.45
C MET A 78 11.99 53.49 -11.90
N ARG A 79 12.41 54.70 -11.51
CA ARG A 79 13.73 54.90 -10.91
C ARG A 79 13.77 54.36 -9.49
N ALA A 80 12.74 54.65 -8.69
CA ALA A 80 12.60 54.07 -7.36
C ALA A 80 12.49 52.55 -7.43
N GLU A 81 11.71 52.00 -8.37
CA GLU A 81 11.57 50.55 -8.56
C GLU A 81 12.92 49.88 -8.86
N GLN A 82 13.75 50.48 -9.71
CA GLN A 82 15.10 49.98 -10.00
C GLN A 82 16.02 50.05 -8.78
N GLY A 83 15.99 51.16 -8.04
CA GLY A 83 16.76 51.33 -6.81
C GLY A 83 16.37 50.30 -5.75
N ILE A 84 15.06 50.14 -5.51
CA ILE A 84 14.50 49.15 -4.58
C ILE A 84 14.92 47.73 -4.95
N LYS A 85 14.84 47.37 -6.23
CA LYS A 85 15.27 46.05 -6.72
C LYS A 85 16.77 45.77 -6.54
N SER A 86 17.59 46.80 -6.41
CA SER A 86 19.02 46.69 -6.17
C SER A 86 19.41 46.66 -4.70
N LEU A 87 18.49 46.97 -3.78
CA LEU A 87 18.74 46.88 -2.34
C LEU A 87 19.06 45.44 -1.93
N GLU A 88 20.03 45.30 -1.04
CA GLU A 88 20.45 44.02 -0.50
C GLU A 88 19.63 43.63 0.74
N ILE A 89 19.23 42.36 0.78
CA ILE A 89 18.41 41.77 1.82
C ILE A 89 18.98 40.43 2.26
N TYR A 90 18.64 40.01 3.47
CA TYR A 90 18.80 38.63 3.91
C TYR A 90 17.66 37.75 3.41
N CYS A 91 17.94 36.46 3.23
CA CYS A 91 16.92 35.46 2.94
C CYS A 91 15.84 35.40 4.03
N THR A 92 14.59 35.17 3.65
CA THR A 92 13.49 35.00 4.62
C THR A 92 13.63 33.74 5.48
N ASN A 93 14.47 32.78 5.08
CA ASN A 93 14.75 31.56 5.83
C ASN A 93 16.01 31.68 6.72
N THR A 94 16.43 32.90 7.09
CA THR A 94 17.59 33.10 7.96
C THR A 94 17.43 32.44 9.34
N ASP A 95 16.23 32.44 9.91
CA ASP A 95 15.94 31.74 11.17
C ASP A 95 16.14 30.23 11.08
N SER A 96 15.96 29.67 9.88
CA SER A 96 16.23 28.25 9.60
C SER A 96 17.71 27.96 9.32
N GLY A 97 18.57 28.98 9.23
CA GLY A 97 20.00 28.86 8.96
C GLY A 97 20.44 29.29 7.56
N CYS A 98 19.56 29.89 6.75
CA CYS A 98 19.96 30.41 5.44
C CYS A 98 20.81 31.69 5.58
N GLN A 99 22.04 31.64 5.08
CA GLN A 99 22.98 32.76 5.11
C GLN A 99 22.99 33.57 3.80
N TRP A 100 22.07 33.29 2.87
CA TRP A 100 22.04 34.00 1.60
C TRP A 100 21.68 35.47 1.83
N MET A 101 22.42 36.32 1.12
CA MET A 101 22.25 37.76 1.07
C MET A 101 22.41 38.19 -0.39
N GLY A 102 21.57 39.12 -0.84
CA GLY A 102 21.63 39.61 -2.23
C GLY A 102 20.53 40.60 -2.54
N ALA A 103 20.48 41.05 -3.79
CA ALA A 103 19.52 42.05 -4.24
C ALA A 103 18.07 41.52 -4.21
N ILE A 104 17.09 42.39 -3.94
CA ILE A 104 15.66 42.01 -3.96
C ILE A 104 15.27 41.32 -5.27
N LYS A 105 15.81 41.75 -6.42
CA LYS A 105 15.50 41.12 -7.72
C LYS A 105 15.88 39.63 -7.81
N ASP A 106 16.79 39.16 -6.97
CA ASP A 106 17.37 37.81 -7.04
C ASP A 106 16.78 36.84 -6.01
N ILE A 107 16.01 37.33 -5.02
CA ILE A 107 15.44 36.50 -3.94
C ILE A 107 14.50 35.41 -4.46
N ASP A 108 13.65 35.71 -5.43
CA ASP A 108 12.71 34.74 -5.97
C ASP A 108 13.44 33.57 -6.65
N THR A 109 14.53 33.87 -7.37
CA THR A 109 15.43 32.89 -7.98
C THR A 109 16.11 32.04 -6.90
N HIS A 110 16.61 32.68 -5.83
CA HIS A 110 17.20 31.96 -4.71
C HIS A 110 16.22 30.99 -4.05
N LEU A 111 15.03 31.47 -3.63
CA LEU A 111 14.02 30.64 -2.97
C LEU A 111 13.56 29.48 -3.86
N SER A 112 13.37 29.73 -5.15
CA SER A 112 12.86 28.72 -6.08
C SER A 112 13.89 27.63 -6.44
N ILE A 113 15.18 27.97 -6.56
CA ILE A 113 16.18 27.07 -7.14
C ILE A 113 17.23 26.61 -6.14
N SER A 114 17.78 27.51 -5.31
CA SER A 114 19.03 27.25 -4.58
C SER A 114 18.90 27.24 -3.06
N CYS A 115 17.85 27.81 -2.48
CA CYS A 115 17.68 27.88 -1.04
C CYS A 115 17.53 26.47 -0.42
N PRO A 116 18.48 26.01 0.43
CA PRO A 116 18.41 24.68 1.05
C PRO A 116 17.30 24.57 2.09
N TYR A 117 16.96 25.69 2.73
CA TYR A 117 15.99 25.77 3.82
C TYR A 117 14.56 26.07 3.33
N GLN A 118 14.38 26.25 2.01
CA GLN A 118 13.07 26.49 1.46
C GLN A 118 12.19 25.24 1.59
N GLN A 119 10.98 25.44 2.12
CA GLN A 119 9.92 24.43 2.12
C GLN A 119 9.43 24.18 0.69
N VAL A 120 9.61 22.95 0.22
CA VAL A 120 9.22 22.48 -1.11
C VAL A 120 8.36 21.20 -0.99
N PRO A 121 7.39 20.99 -1.88
CA PRO A 121 6.60 19.76 -1.87
C PRO A 121 7.49 18.55 -2.15
N CYS A 122 7.20 17.42 -1.49
CA CYS A 122 7.87 16.15 -1.73
C CYS A 122 7.88 15.76 -3.21
N THR A 123 9.03 15.36 -3.73
CA THR A 123 9.23 14.93 -5.13
C THR A 123 8.44 13.69 -5.50
N ASN A 124 8.18 12.79 -4.55
CA ASN A 124 7.32 11.61 -4.73
C ASN A 124 5.82 11.93 -4.58
N GLY A 125 5.46 13.20 -4.42
CA GLY A 125 4.08 13.66 -4.34
C GLY A 125 3.32 13.07 -3.15
N CYS A 126 3.98 12.86 -2.01
CA CYS A 126 3.32 12.33 -0.80
C CYS A 126 2.41 13.37 -0.09
N GLY A 127 2.49 14.64 -0.48
CA GLY A 127 1.73 15.75 0.10
C GLY A 127 2.47 16.52 1.20
N ALA A 128 3.61 16.02 1.69
CA ALA A 128 4.43 16.74 2.67
C ALA A 128 5.17 17.93 2.04
N MET A 129 5.31 19.01 2.82
CA MET A 129 6.24 20.10 2.58
C MET A 129 7.50 19.83 3.40
N VAL A 130 8.66 19.79 2.74
CA VAL A 130 9.94 19.40 3.35
C VAL A 130 10.99 20.45 2.96
N GLN A 131 11.96 20.71 3.84
CA GLN A 131 13.10 21.55 3.45
C GLN A 131 13.86 20.88 2.32
N ARG A 132 14.32 21.68 1.34
CA ARG A 132 15.08 21.15 0.19
C ARG A 132 16.29 20.31 0.64
N ILE A 133 16.97 20.72 1.70
CA ILE A 133 18.13 20.01 2.28
C ILE A 133 17.76 18.66 2.92
N GLU A 134 16.53 18.52 3.43
CA GLU A 134 16.04 17.31 4.11
C GLU A 134 15.35 16.34 3.14
N MET A 135 15.22 16.69 1.86
CA MET A 135 14.46 15.91 0.87
C MET A 135 14.99 14.49 0.71
N GLU A 136 16.31 14.30 0.70
CA GLU A 136 16.93 12.98 0.52
C GLU A 136 16.64 12.07 1.72
N ALA A 137 16.82 12.58 2.95
CA ALA A 137 16.47 11.86 4.16
C ALA A 137 14.98 11.52 4.19
N HIS A 138 14.11 12.49 3.89
CA HIS A 138 12.68 12.26 3.79
C HIS A 138 12.34 11.14 2.80
N VAL A 139 12.87 11.16 1.58
CA VAL A 139 12.60 10.14 0.56
C VAL A 139 13.08 8.76 1.03
N THR A 140 14.25 8.70 1.65
CA THR A 140 14.91 7.46 2.07
C THR A 140 14.26 6.82 3.29
N ASP A 141 13.80 7.61 4.26
CA ASP A 141 13.41 7.09 5.57
C ASP A 141 11.91 7.21 5.85
N ASP A 142 11.29 8.33 5.47
CA ASP A 142 9.95 8.69 5.93
C ASP A 142 8.88 8.64 4.84
N CYS A 143 9.27 8.83 3.59
CA CYS A 143 8.34 9.05 2.50
C CYS A 143 7.47 7.81 2.25
N GLN A 144 6.18 7.92 2.53
CA GLN A 144 5.21 6.84 2.31
C GLN A 144 5.09 6.43 0.84
N ARG A 145 5.41 7.34 -0.08
CA ARG A 145 5.38 7.10 -1.54
C ARG A 145 6.73 6.73 -2.12
N SER A 146 7.82 6.66 -1.35
CA SER A 146 9.10 6.18 -1.88
C SER A 146 9.03 4.70 -2.22
N LEU A 147 9.74 4.31 -3.29
CA LEU A 147 9.81 2.92 -3.73
C LEU A 147 10.81 2.16 -2.85
N VAL A 148 10.34 1.07 -2.25
CA VAL A 148 11.14 0.19 -1.39
C VAL A 148 10.87 -1.26 -1.75
N LYS A 149 11.82 -2.14 -1.40
CA LYS A 149 11.66 -3.58 -1.52
C LYS A 149 11.11 -4.16 -0.22
N CYS A 150 10.14 -5.06 -0.32
CA CYS A 150 9.68 -5.85 0.82
C CYS A 150 10.84 -6.70 1.37
N GLN A 151 11.10 -6.59 2.68
CA GLN A 151 12.17 -7.34 3.34
C GLN A 151 12.00 -8.87 3.25
N HIS A 152 10.78 -9.37 3.07
CA HIS A 152 10.48 -10.79 2.99
C HIS A 152 10.42 -11.34 1.56
N CYS A 153 9.70 -10.66 0.65
CA CYS A 153 9.47 -11.17 -0.71
C CYS A 153 10.25 -10.45 -1.81
N GLN A 154 11.02 -9.42 -1.48
CA GLN A 154 11.86 -8.64 -2.41
C GLN A 154 11.09 -7.94 -3.54
N ARG A 155 9.74 -7.95 -3.51
CA ARG A 155 8.92 -7.17 -4.44
C ARG A 155 9.05 -5.68 -4.13
N GLU A 156 9.04 -4.88 -5.18
CA GLU A 156 9.18 -3.43 -5.11
C GLU A 156 7.80 -2.74 -5.19
N GLY A 157 7.64 -1.65 -4.45
CA GLY A 157 6.45 -0.81 -4.46
C GLY A 157 6.57 0.32 -3.45
N SER A 158 5.52 1.14 -3.28
CA SER A 158 5.56 2.23 -2.32
C SER A 158 5.77 1.72 -0.90
N ARG A 159 6.48 2.50 -0.06
CA ARG A 159 6.68 2.19 1.36
C ARG A 159 5.38 1.87 2.06
N GLN A 160 4.36 2.72 1.87
CA GLN A 160 3.03 2.51 2.44
C GLN A 160 2.45 1.14 2.06
N LEU A 161 2.60 0.72 0.80
CA LEU A 161 2.10 -0.58 0.36
C LEU A 161 2.93 -1.72 0.97
N MET A 162 4.26 -1.64 0.90
CA MET A 162 5.17 -2.71 1.32
C MET A 162 5.17 -2.95 2.83
N THR A 163 4.90 -1.93 3.64
CA THR A 163 4.74 -2.05 5.10
C THR A 163 3.30 -2.29 5.55
N SER A 164 2.31 -2.17 4.64
CA SER A 164 0.91 -2.37 5.00
C SER A 164 0.57 -3.83 5.32
N ASN A 165 -0.40 -4.02 6.21
CA ASN A 165 -1.01 -5.33 6.47
C ASN A 165 -1.63 -5.96 5.20
N ASN A 166 -2.10 -5.16 4.25
CA ASN A 166 -2.63 -5.66 2.98
C ASN A 166 -1.59 -6.46 2.18
N HIS A 167 -0.34 -5.99 2.19
CA HIS A 167 0.79 -6.72 1.61
C HIS A 167 1.26 -7.85 2.54
N LEU A 168 1.58 -7.54 3.81
CA LEU A 168 2.21 -8.49 4.74
C LEU A 168 1.34 -9.75 4.98
N ASN A 169 0.02 -9.59 5.07
CA ASN A 169 -0.89 -10.73 5.25
C ASN A 169 -0.98 -11.65 4.03
N LYS A 170 -0.60 -11.18 2.84
CA LYS A 170 -0.60 -11.94 1.58
C LYS A 170 0.82 -12.25 1.08
N CYS A 171 1.84 -11.76 1.77
CA CYS A 171 3.22 -11.89 1.35
C CYS A 171 3.66 -13.36 1.47
N PRO A 172 4.17 -13.99 0.38
CA PRO A 172 4.45 -15.42 0.34
C PRO A 172 5.61 -15.83 1.26
N ASN A 173 6.54 -14.92 1.52
CA ASN A 173 7.70 -15.17 2.35
C ASN A 173 7.56 -14.58 3.76
N TYR A 174 6.41 -14.00 4.09
CA TYR A 174 6.18 -13.47 5.42
C TYR A 174 6.25 -14.62 6.45
N PRO A 175 7.02 -14.47 7.53
CA PRO A 175 7.09 -15.48 8.59
C PRO A 175 5.73 -15.62 9.28
N VAL A 176 5.21 -16.83 9.32
CA VAL A 176 3.96 -17.16 10.01
C VAL A 176 4.20 -18.31 10.97
N ARG A 177 3.60 -18.24 12.15
CA ARG A 177 3.55 -19.38 13.08
C ARG A 177 2.65 -20.47 12.50
N CYS A 178 2.99 -21.73 12.74
CA CYS A 178 2.09 -22.84 12.49
C CYS A 178 0.77 -22.67 13.26
N ASN A 179 -0.35 -23.07 12.66
CA ASN A 179 -1.67 -22.96 13.29
C ASN A 179 -2.05 -24.21 14.11
N ASN A 180 -1.24 -25.27 14.06
CA ASN A 180 -1.45 -26.46 14.88
C ASN A 180 -1.10 -26.13 16.32
N ASP A 181 -1.94 -26.60 17.25
CA ASP A 181 -1.74 -26.42 18.68
C ASP A 181 -0.39 -27.00 19.12
N GLU A 182 0.29 -26.34 20.07
CA GLU A 182 1.65 -26.66 20.52
C GLU A 182 2.77 -26.63 19.46
N CYS A 183 2.51 -26.16 18.24
CA CYS A 183 3.56 -25.98 17.23
C CYS A 183 4.05 -24.53 17.21
N GLU A 184 5.27 -24.30 17.70
CA GLU A 184 5.88 -22.96 17.78
C GLU A 184 6.72 -22.58 16.55
N GLU A 185 6.82 -23.48 15.56
CA GLU A 185 7.58 -23.27 14.34
C GLU A 185 7.10 -22.01 13.58
N VAL A 186 8.07 -21.16 13.21
CA VAL A 186 7.86 -19.95 12.42
C VAL A 186 8.46 -20.17 11.04
N ILE A 187 7.61 -20.23 10.02
CA ILE A 187 8.00 -20.59 8.66
C ILE A 187 7.45 -19.58 7.65
N PRO A 188 8.07 -19.44 6.46
CA PRO A 188 7.50 -18.64 5.38
C PRO A 188 6.09 -19.13 5.01
N ARG A 189 5.14 -18.21 4.84
CA ARG A 189 3.74 -18.52 4.49
C ARG A 189 3.59 -19.53 3.35
N ARG A 190 4.39 -19.41 2.29
CA ARG A 190 4.39 -20.33 1.14
C ARG A 190 4.71 -21.79 1.50
N LEU A 191 5.44 -22.03 2.59
CA LEU A 191 5.84 -23.36 3.05
C LEU A 191 4.85 -23.95 4.07
N GLN A 192 3.84 -23.19 4.51
CA GLN A 192 2.90 -23.63 5.54
C GLN A 192 2.15 -24.90 5.14
N ALA A 193 1.68 -24.99 3.89
CA ALA A 193 1.01 -26.18 3.37
C ALA A 193 1.93 -27.42 3.39
N ALA A 194 3.20 -27.25 3.01
CA ALA A 194 4.18 -28.34 3.05
C ALA A 194 4.48 -28.78 4.50
N HIS A 195 4.65 -27.83 5.42
CA HIS A 195 4.84 -28.12 6.83
C HIS A 195 3.64 -28.87 7.44
N HIS A 196 2.39 -28.49 7.14
CA HIS A 196 1.21 -29.18 7.67
C HIS A 196 1.20 -30.68 7.34
N MET A 197 1.81 -31.09 6.22
CA MET A 197 1.91 -32.50 5.82
C MET A 197 2.87 -33.31 6.69
N THR A 198 3.80 -32.66 7.39
CA THR A 198 4.85 -33.31 8.20
C THR A 198 4.90 -32.81 9.65
N CYS A 199 4.04 -31.86 10.02
CA CYS A 199 4.01 -31.25 11.35
C CYS A 199 3.81 -32.31 12.45
N PRO A 200 4.74 -32.42 13.43
CA PRO A 200 4.66 -33.38 14.54
C PRO A 200 3.41 -33.20 15.42
N LYS A 201 2.97 -31.95 15.57
CA LYS A 201 1.81 -31.57 16.39
C LYS A 201 0.47 -31.65 15.64
N ALA A 202 0.48 -31.97 14.34
CA ALA A 202 -0.77 -32.11 13.59
C ALA A 202 -1.59 -33.29 14.12
N ILE A 203 -2.89 -33.07 14.34
CA ILE A 203 -3.82 -34.14 14.68
C ILE A 203 -4.11 -34.98 13.43
N VAL A 204 -3.66 -36.23 13.44
CA VAL A 204 -3.83 -37.20 12.36
C VAL A 204 -4.68 -38.38 12.83
N ALA A 205 -5.39 -39.01 11.91
CA ALA A 205 -6.10 -40.25 12.16
C ALA A 205 -5.13 -41.44 12.12
N CYS A 206 -5.46 -42.50 12.85
CA CYS A 206 -4.76 -43.78 12.73
C CYS A 206 -4.78 -44.31 11.28
N GLU A 207 -3.69 -44.95 10.86
CA GLU A 207 -3.58 -45.58 9.52
C GLU A 207 -4.64 -46.67 9.31
N TYR A 208 -5.05 -47.32 10.40
CA TYR A 208 -6.09 -48.36 10.42
C TYR A 208 -7.51 -47.79 10.52
N SER A 209 -7.71 -46.48 10.28
CA SER A 209 -9.04 -45.87 10.30
C SER A 209 -10.00 -46.43 9.26
N ASN A 210 -9.49 -46.85 8.10
CA ASN A 210 -10.26 -47.53 7.05
C ASN A 210 -10.81 -48.92 7.45
N ILE A 211 -10.21 -49.56 8.46
CA ILE A 211 -10.65 -50.86 9.00
C ILE A 211 -11.41 -50.73 10.32
N GLY A 212 -11.54 -49.51 10.87
CA GLY A 212 -12.42 -49.21 11.99
C GLY A 212 -11.75 -48.58 13.21
N CYS A 213 -10.45 -48.26 13.17
CA CYS A 213 -9.80 -47.55 14.27
C CYS A 213 -10.18 -46.06 14.26
N ASN A 214 -10.86 -45.59 15.31
CA ASN A 214 -11.36 -44.20 15.38
C ASN A 214 -10.41 -43.25 16.12
N ARG A 215 -9.19 -43.69 16.46
CA ARG A 215 -8.20 -42.86 17.17
C ARG A 215 -7.73 -41.70 16.28
N LYS A 216 -7.66 -40.53 16.90
CA LYS A 216 -6.98 -39.33 16.41
C LYS A 216 -5.96 -38.89 17.47
N MET A 217 -4.79 -38.46 17.03
CA MET A 217 -3.68 -38.10 17.92
C MET A 217 -2.71 -37.15 17.24
N LYS A 218 -1.76 -36.61 17.99
CA LYS A 218 -0.64 -35.88 17.38
C LYS A 218 0.18 -36.86 16.52
N ARG A 219 0.73 -36.35 15.41
CA ARG A 219 1.56 -37.15 14.51
C ARG A 219 2.75 -37.79 15.24
N GLU A 220 3.36 -37.09 16.18
CA GLU A 220 4.47 -37.60 17.00
C GLU A 220 4.08 -38.79 17.90
N GLU A 221 2.83 -38.88 18.35
CA GLU A 221 2.30 -39.96 19.19
C GLU A 221 1.88 -41.19 18.37
N LYS A 222 1.85 -41.07 17.04
CA LYS A 222 1.32 -42.09 16.15
C LYS A 222 2.09 -43.42 16.25
N GLU A 223 3.41 -43.37 16.35
CA GLU A 223 4.24 -44.56 16.45
C GLU A 223 4.05 -45.30 17.77
N GLU A 224 3.79 -44.57 18.86
CA GLU A 224 3.49 -45.14 20.17
C GLU A 224 2.16 -45.89 20.15
N HIS A 225 1.08 -45.26 19.69
CA HIS A 225 -0.22 -45.95 19.54
C HIS A 225 -0.17 -47.14 18.61
N SER A 226 0.52 -47.04 17.46
CA SER A 226 0.64 -48.16 16.54
C SER A 226 1.26 -49.39 17.22
N ARG A 227 2.19 -49.19 18.17
CA ARG A 227 2.80 -50.27 18.96
C ARG A 227 1.87 -50.78 20.06
N GLU A 228 1.14 -49.90 20.74
CA GLU A 228 0.26 -50.30 21.86
C GLU A 228 -1.06 -50.94 21.40
N SER A 229 -1.59 -50.55 20.25
CA SER A 229 -2.89 -51.01 19.73
C SER A 229 -2.78 -52.14 18.68
N VAL A 230 -1.66 -52.86 18.59
CA VAL A 230 -1.46 -53.93 17.59
C VAL A 230 -2.54 -55.00 17.68
N GLU A 231 -2.90 -55.45 18.89
CA GLU A 231 -3.93 -56.47 19.09
C GLU A 231 -5.31 -55.98 18.62
N GLU A 232 -5.68 -54.75 18.99
CA GLU A 232 -6.94 -54.13 18.55
C GLU A 232 -7.00 -54.00 17.02
N HIS A 233 -5.92 -53.52 16.41
CA HIS A 233 -5.81 -53.39 14.95
C HIS A 233 -5.91 -54.76 14.26
N LEU A 234 -5.29 -55.80 14.81
CA LEU A 234 -5.38 -57.16 14.28
C LEU A 234 -6.81 -57.70 14.37
N GLN A 235 -7.50 -57.52 15.50
CA GLN A 235 -8.90 -57.94 15.64
C GLN A 235 -9.81 -57.21 14.64
N LEU A 236 -9.61 -55.91 14.43
CA LEU A 236 -10.33 -55.15 13.40
C LEU A 236 -10.07 -55.68 12.00
N ALA A 237 -8.82 -56.04 11.68
CA ALA A 237 -8.46 -56.62 10.41
C ALA A 237 -9.15 -57.98 10.18
N VAL A 238 -9.13 -58.88 11.18
CA VAL A 238 -9.82 -60.20 11.11
C VAL A 238 -11.32 -60.02 10.87
N ARG A 239 -12.00 -59.18 11.65
CA ARG A 239 -13.44 -58.91 11.46
C ARG A 239 -13.75 -58.35 10.08
N LYS A 240 -12.86 -57.51 9.53
CA LYS A 240 -13.00 -56.96 8.17
C LYS A 240 -12.88 -58.06 7.12
N ILE A 241 -11.93 -58.99 7.29
CA ILE A 241 -11.73 -60.15 6.40
C ILE A 241 -12.97 -61.05 6.42
N GLU A 242 -13.45 -61.47 7.60
CA GLU A 242 -14.67 -62.28 7.73
C GLU A 242 -15.87 -61.65 7.02
N LYS A 243 -16.04 -60.33 7.17
CA LYS A 243 -17.11 -59.58 6.50
C LYS A 243 -16.96 -59.56 4.97
N LEU A 244 -15.74 -59.53 4.44
CA LEU A 244 -15.48 -59.58 3.00
C LEU A 244 -15.68 -60.99 2.43
N GLU A 245 -15.29 -62.03 3.18
CA GLU A 245 -15.54 -63.43 2.83
C GLU A 245 -17.05 -63.72 2.74
N LEU A 246 -17.83 -63.27 3.73
CA LEU A 246 -19.30 -63.41 3.71
C LEU A 246 -19.97 -62.71 2.52
N LYS A 247 -19.44 -61.55 2.10
CA LYS A 247 -19.92 -60.87 0.88
C LYS A 247 -19.61 -61.65 -0.39
N THR A 248 -18.43 -62.28 -0.43
CA THR A 248 -17.97 -63.04 -1.60
C THR A 248 -18.80 -64.32 -1.75
N ILE A 249 -19.03 -65.05 -0.66
CA ILE A 249 -19.85 -66.29 -0.63
C ILE A 249 -21.30 -66.03 -1.08
N ASN A 250 -21.86 -64.85 -0.78
CA ASN A 250 -23.23 -64.48 -1.14
C ASN A 250 -23.38 -63.92 -2.57
N SER A 251 -22.29 -63.81 -3.34
CA SER A 251 -22.31 -63.31 -4.71
C SER A 251 -22.06 -64.44 -5.71
N LYS A 252 -23.03 -64.72 -6.59
CA LYS A 252 -22.85 -65.69 -7.69
C LYS A 252 -22.27 -64.98 -8.91
N VAL A 253 -21.00 -65.23 -9.19
CA VAL A 253 -20.33 -64.77 -10.41
C VAL A 253 -20.57 -65.79 -11.52
N PHE A 254 -21.24 -65.38 -12.59
CA PHE A 254 -21.44 -66.23 -13.76
C PHE A 254 -20.47 -65.85 -14.87
N ARG A 255 -19.61 -66.79 -15.26
CA ARG A 255 -18.69 -66.60 -16.38
C ARG A 255 -19.39 -66.91 -17.71
N LEU A 256 -19.50 -65.92 -18.59
CA LEU A 256 -19.92 -66.14 -19.97
C LEU A 256 -18.72 -66.60 -20.82
N THR A 257 -18.67 -67.88 -21.16
CA THR A 257 -17.72 -68.41 -22.15
C THR A 257 -18.26 -68.23 -23.57
N GLU A 258 -17.34 -67.97 -24.53
CA GLU A 258 -17.64 -67.83 -25.96
C GLU A 258 -18.58 -66.65 -26.31
N PHE A 259 -18.53 -65.58 -25.51
CA PHE A 259 -19.40 -64.41 -25.67
C PHE A 259 -19.45 -63.87 -27.11
N LEU A 260 -18.28 -63.70 -27.75
CA LEU A 260 -18.19 -63.16 -29.12
C LEU A 260 -18.89 -64.07 -30.15
N GLN A 261 -18.75 -65.39 -30.01
CA GLN A 261 -19.36 -66.37 -30.90
C GLN A 261 -20.88 -66.49 -30.67
N LYS A 262 -21.33 -66.40 -29.42
CA LYS A 262 -22.77 -66.42 -29.08
C LYS A 262 -23.48 -65.13 -29.45
N LYS A 263 -22.78 -63.98 -29.38
CA LYS A 263 -23.26 -62.67 -29.84
C LYS A 263 -23.41 -62.60 -31.36
N THR A 264 -22.48 -63.18 -32.13
CA THR A 264 -22.59 -63.20 -33.61
C THR A 264 -23.71 -64.11 -34.11
N GLN A 265 -24.08 -65.14 -33.33
CA GLN A 265 -25.17 -66.08 -33.66
C GLN A 265 -26.54 -65.67 -33.08
N ASN A 266 -26.64 -64.50 -32.43
CA ASN A 266 -27.85 -63.99 -31.77
C ASN A 266 -28.50 -65.01 -30.80
N LYS A 267 -27.68 -65.76 -30.07
CA LYS A 267 -28.12 -66.84 -29.18
C LYS A 267 -28.33 -66.34 -27.75
N PHE A 268 -29.31 -66.93 -27.07
CA PHE A 268 -29.52 -66.72 -25.65
C PHE A 268 -28.42 -67.42 -24.84
N TRP A 269 -27.86 -66.71 -23.86
CA TRP A 269 -27.04 -67.34 -22.82
C TRP A 269 -27.90 -67.62 -21.59
N ASN A 270 -27.76 -68.83 -21.06
CA ASN A 270 -28.45 -69.25 -19.84
C ASN A 270 -27.40 -69.55 -18.76
N SER A 271 -27.63 -69.05 -17.54
CA SER A 271 -26.85 -69.48 -16.39
C SER A 271 -27.16 -70.92 -16.02
N SER A 272 -26.29 -71.55 -15.23
CA SER A 272 -26.70 -72.71 -14.43
C SER A 272 -27.82 -72.31 -13.47
N ASP A 273 -28.62 -73.29 -13.05
CA ASP A 273 -29.69 -73.05 -12.08
C ASP A 273 -29.11 -72.65 -10.73
N PHE A 274 -29.74 -71.68 -10.07
CA PHE A 274 -29.27 -71.19 -8.78
C PHE A 274 -30.45 -70.82 -7.88
N TYR A 275 -30.29 -71.05 -6.57
CA TYR A 275 -31.25 -70.62 -5.58
C TYR A 275 -30.95 -69.20 -5.10
N THR A 276 -31.99 -68.43 -4.83
CA THR A 276 -31.92 -67.04 -4.30
C THR A 276 -31.53 -66.99 -2.82
N SER A 277 -31.77 -68.06 -2.06
CA SER A 277 -31.30 -68.28 -0.69
C SER A 277 -31.42 -69.79 -0.35
N PRO A 278 -30.94 -70.27 0.82
CA PRO A 278 -31.03 -71.69 1.20
C PRO A 278 -32.45 -72.28 1.22
N ARG A 279 -33.49 -71.44 1.32
CA ARG A 279 -34.93 -71.83 1.21
C ARG A 279 -35.66 -71.02 0.13
N GLY A 280 -34.93 -70.41 -0.80
CA GLY A 280 -35.47 -69.51 -1.81
C GLY A 280 -35.88 -70.21 -3.10
N TYR A 281 -36.34 -69.42 -4.06
CA TYR A 281 -36.74 -69.92 -5.39
C TYR A 281 -35.54 -70.38 -6.21
N ARG A 282 -35.70 -71.49 -6.94
CA ARG A 282 -34.77 -71.93 -8.00
C ARG A 282 -34.98 -71.05 -9.23
N MET A 283 -33.96 -70.33 -9.63
CA MET A 283 -33.99 -69.40 -10.76
C MET A 283 -32.90 -69.73 -11.78
N ARG A 284 -33.11 -69.26 -13.01
CA ARG A 284 -32.13 -69.30 -14.11
C ARG A 284 -32.13 -67.94 -14.77
N LEU A 285 -30.95 -67.36 -14.97
CA LEU A 285 -30.81 -66.12 -15.71
C LEU A 285 -30.69 -66.44 -17.20
N ARG A 286 -31.56 -65.82 -18.00
CA ARG A 286 -31.51 -65.87 -19.46
C ARG A 286 -31.19 -64.48 -19.98
N ASN A 287 -30.09 -64.34 -20.71
CA ASN A 287 -29.66 -63.08 -21.29
C ASN A 287 -29.67 -63.17 -22.82
N HIS A 288 -30.21 -62.13 -23.47
CA HIS A 288 -30.23 -62.01 -24.93
C HIS A 288 -29.05 -61.16 -25.38
N LEU A 289 -28.12 -61.77 -26.10
CA LEU A 289 -26.89 -61.11 -26.53
C LEU A 289 -27.09 -60.52 -27.93
N SER A 290 -27.72 -59.35 -28.03
CA SER A 290 -27.88 -58.63 -29.31
C SER A 290 -26.69 -57.72 -29.63
N LYS A 291 -26.50 -57.45 -30.93
CA LYS A 291 -25.71 -56.30 -31.38
C LYS A 291 -26.59 -55.04 -31.23
N SER A 292 -26.08 -54.04 -30.52
CA SER A 292 -26.58 -52.65 -30.61
C SER A 292 -26.13 -52.04 -31.93
#